data_AF-A0A7V9JAC0-F1
#
_entry.id   AF-A0A7V9JAC0-F1
#
_cell.length_a   1.000
_cell.length_b   1.000
_cell.length_c   1.000
_cell.angle_alpha   90.00
_cell.angle_beta   90.00
_cell.angle_gamma   90.00
#
_symmetry.space_group_name_H-M   'P 1'
#
loop_
_entity.id
_entity.type
_entity.pdbx_description
1 polymer ?
#
loop_
_entity_poly.entity_id
_entity_poly.type
_entity_poly.pdbx_seq_one_letter_code
_entity_poly.pdbx_strand_id
1 'polypeptide(L)'
;MPRLTPPDMRYHESFLEAVAEFADEGSEGQRFAGLGVLAAVGSFPGEVFTADELQQESTFSAYVKRLLEVSRPETPLPPEIVSSTTLWWVDGDEYLGRLSIRHRLTRWLLDFGGHIGYAVRPSARGCGHAKA
;
A
#
# COMPACT_ATOMS: atom_id res chain seq x y z
N MET A 1 -11.32 -9.80 14.84
CA MET A 1 -9.91 -10.01 15.21
C MET A 1 -9.04 -9.57 14.03
N PRO A 2 -8.07 -8.68 14.28
CA PRO A 2 -7.19 -8.18 13.24
C PRO A 2 -6.31 -9.27 12.62
N ARG A 3 -6.08 -9.20 11.30
CA ARG A 3 -5.20 -10.12 10.56
C ARG A 3 -4.62 -9.48 9.30
N LEU A 4 -3.55 -10.08 8.77
CA LEU A 4 -3.04 -9.75 7.44
C LEU A 4 -3.80 -10.55 6.37
N THR A 5 -4.26 -9.87 5.32
CA THR A 5 -4.83 -10.49 4.12
C THR A 5 -4.19 -9.93 2.86
N PRO A 6 -4.26 -10.63 1.70
CA PRO A 6 -4.08 -9.98 0.42
C PRO A 6 -5.05 -8.79 0.26
N PRO A 7 -4.70 -7.79 -0.57
CA PRO A 7 -5.63 -6.77 -1.04
C PRO A 7 -6.86 -7.41 -1.68
N ASP A 8 -8.04 -6.86 -1.39
CA ASP A 8 -9.32 -7.41 -1.86
C ASP A 8 -10.36 -6.29 -2.06
N MET A 9 -11.27 -6.50 -3.01
CA MET A 9 -12.36 -5.56 -3.32
C MET A 9 -13.26 -5.26 -2.13
N ARG A 10 -13.44 -6.20 -1.21
CA ARG A 10 -14.37 -6.07 -0.09
C ARG A 10 -14.05 -4.93 0.88
N TYR A 11 -12.82 -4.42 0.87
CA TYR A 11 -12.39 -3.32 1.75
C TYR A 11 -12.43 -1.96 1.06
N HIS A 12 -13.03 -1.84 -0.12
CA HIS A 12 -13.02 -0.64 -0.95
C HIS A 12 -13.45 0.62 -0.18
N GLU A 13 -14.61 0.58 0.47
CA GLU A 13 -15.15 1.69 1.25
C GLU A 13 -14.20 2.07 2.40
N SER A 14 -13.83 1.11 3.25
CA SER A 14 -12.97 1.36 4.41
C SER A 14 -11.55 1.81 4.01
N PHE A 15 -11.04 1.36 2.87
CA PHE A 15 -9.77 1.85 2.31
C PHE A 15 -9.85 3.32 1.92
N LEU A 16 -10.94 3.75 1.27
CA LEU A 16 -11.12 5.14 0.85
C LEU A 16 -11.27 6.08 2.06
N GLU A 17 -11.95 5.64 3.12
CA GLU A 17 -11.98 6.36 4.38
C GLU A 17 -10.57 6.55 4.97
N ALA A 18 -9.77 5.47 5.01
CA ALA A 18 -8.40 5.56 5.48
C ALA A 18 -7.55 6.52 4.62
N VAL A 19 -7.72 6.50 3.29
CA VAL A 19 -7.07 7.44 2.38
C VAL A 19 -7.44 8.88 2.72
N ALA A 20 -8.72 9.16 3.00
CA ALA A 20 -9.17 10.48 3.42
C ALA A 20 -8.53 10.91 4.76
N GLU A 21 -8.49 10.01 5.76
CA GLU A 21 -7.80 10.29 7.03
C GLU A 21 -6.32 10.65 6.82
N PHE A 22 -5.61 9.91 5.97
CA PHE A 22 -4.22 10.22 5.63
C PHE A 22 -4.08 11.55 4.88
N ALA A 23 -5.07 11.95 4.09
CA ALA A 23 -5.08 13.23 3.41
C ALA A 23 -5.24 14.41 4.40
N ASP A 24 -6.01 14.23 5.46
CA ASP A 24 -6.20 15.22 6.53
C ASP A 24 -4.91 15.49 7.32
N GLU A 25 -3.97 14.54 7.34
CA GLU A 25 -2.61 14.71 7.90
C GLU A 25 -1.66 15.50 6.96
N GLY A 26 -2.15 15.96 5.81
CA GLY A 26 -1.40 16.74 4.83
C GLY A 26 -0.47 15.89 3.96
N SER A 27 0.54 16.54 3.37
CA SER A 27 1.41 15.93 2.36
C SER A 27 2.25 14.77 2.89
N GLU A 28 2.55 14.74 4.20
CA GLU A 28 3.24 13.60 4.82
C GLU A 28 2.31 12.39 4.94
N GLY A 29 1.08 12.58 5.39
CA GLY A 29 0.10 11.49 5.51
C GLY A 29 -0.24 10.85 4.16
N GLN A 30 -0.38 11.67 3.11
CA GLN A 30 -0.65 11.18 1.74
C GLN A 30 0.38 10.17 1.23
N ARG A 31 1.65 10.25 1.68
CA ARG A 31 2.69 9.27 1.32
C ARG A 31 2.41 7.88 1.88
N PHE A 32 1.63 7.78 2.96
CA PHE A 32 1.31 6.54 3.66
C PHE A 32 -0.04 5.96 3.27
N ALA A 33 -0.89 6.73 2.58
CA ALA A 33 -2.25 6.36 2.15
C ALA A 33 -2.36 5.09 1.29
N GLY A 34 -1.25 4.61 0.73
CA GLY A 34 -1.23 3.38 -0.07
C GLY A 34 -1.65 3.56 -1.53
N LEU A 35 -1.82 4.79 -1.99
CA LEU A 35 -2.20 5.13 -3.36
C LEU A 35 -1.16 4.73 -4.44
N GLY A 36 0.09 4.53 -4.04
CA GLY A 36 1.17 4.07 -4.92
C GLY A 36 1.27 2.55 -4.99
N VAL A 37 1.22 1.99 -6.19
CA VAL A 37 1.56 0.59 -6.48
C VAL A 37 3.07 0.44 -6.61
N LEU A 38 3.70 1.27 -7.44
CA LEU A 38 5.15 1.29 -7.64
C LEU A 38 5.70 2.67 -7.27
N ALA A 39 6.73 2.70 -6.43
CA ALA A 39 7.39 3.95 -6.06
C ALA A 39 8.15 4.55 -7.26
N ALA A 40 8.21 5.88 -7.31
CA ALA A 40 9.09 6.57 -8.26
C ALA A 40 10.56 6.27 -7.94
N VAL A 41 11.35 5.91 -8.95
CA VAL A 41 12.79 5.62 -8.80
C VAL A 41 13.53 6.08 -10.06
N GLY A 42 14.54 6.94 -9.88
CA GLY A 42 15.29 7.49 -11.01
C GLY A 42 14.39 8.24 -11.98
N SER A 43 14.36 7.81 -13.24
CA SER A 43 13.48 8.37 -14.28
C SER A 43 12.09 7.72 -14.33
N PHE A 44 11.85 6.65 -13.58
CA PHE A 44 10.53 6.03 -13.50
C PHE A 44 9.62 6.88 -12.59
N PRO A 45 8.49 7.43 -13.09
CA PRO A 45 7.66 8.36 -12.34
C PRO A 45 6.85 7.69 -11.22
N GLY A 46 6.87 6.36 -11.12
CA GLY A 46 6.00 5.61 -10.24
C GLY A 46 4.70 5.20 -10.93
N GLU A 47 3.96 4.32 -10.26
CA GLU A 47 2.60 3.92 -10.64
C GLU A 47 1.71 4.26 -9.45
N VAL A 48 0.91 5.32 -9.57
CA VAL A 48 0.12 5.91 -8.49
C VAL A 48 -1.29 6.16 -9.00
N PHE A 49 -2.28 5.86 -8.15
CA PHE A 49 -3.69 6.17 -8.38
C PHE A 49 -4.08 7.37 -7.52
N THR A 50 -5.12 8.09 -7.93
CA THR A 50 -5.73 9.15 -7.11
C THR A 50 -6.88 8.60 -6.27
N ALA A 51 -7.21 9.26 -5.17
CA ALA A 51 -8.37 8.92 -4.36
C ALA A 51 -9.67 8.96 -5.18
N ASP A 52 -9.79 9.94 -6.08
CA ASP A 52 -10.95 10.12 -6.95
C ASP A 52 -11.11 8.99 -7.97
N GLU A 53 -10.02 8.57 -8.61
CA GLU A 53 -10.02 7.42 -9.54
C GLU A 53 -10.46 6.14 -8.85
N LEU A 54 -9.98 5.93 -7.61
CA LEU A 54 -10.30 4.76 -6.82
C LEU A 54 -11.73 4.76 -6.27
N GLN A 55 -12.51 5.83 -6.40
CA GLN A 55 -13.96 5.79 -6.12
C GLN A 55 -14.70 4.83 -7.06
N GLN A 56 -14.21 4.67 -8.29
CA GLN A 56 -14.79 3.75 -9.26
C GLN A 56 -14.38 2.31 -8.96
N GLU A 57 -15.36 1.41 -8.78
CA GLU A 57 -15.11 -0.01 -8.46
C GLU A 57 -14.20 -0.71 -9.48
N SER A 58 -14.38 -0.40 -10.78
CA SER A 58 -13.56 -0.99 -11.85
C SER A 58 -12.09 -0.57 -11.74
N THR A 59 -11.83 0.68 -11.35
CA THR A 59 -10.48 1.19 -11.11
C THR A 59 -9.88 0.62 -9.84
N PHE A 60 -10.66 0.53 -8.75
CA PHE A 60 -10.21 -0.13 -7.52
C PHE A 60 -9.86 -1.60 -7.75
N SER A 61 -10.65 -2.30 -8.57
CA SER A 61 -10.37 -3.67 -9.00
C SER A 61 -9.06 -3.78 -9.78
N ALA A 62 -8.80 -2.87 -10.70
CA ALA A 62 -7.54 -2.80 -11.41
C ALA A 62 -6.35 -2.53 -10.47
N TYR A 63 -6.52 -1.63 -9.50
CA TYR A 63 -5.52 -1.33 -8.47
C TYR A 63 -5.21 -2.55 -7.59
N VAL A 64 -6.22 -3.23 -7.06
CA VAL A 64 -6.07 -4.46 -6.26
C VAL A 64 -5.37 -5.54 -7.07
N LYS A 65 -5.82 -5.78 -8.30
CA LYS A 65 -5.19 -6.75 -9.21
C LYS A 65 -3.71 -6.42 -9.44
N ARG A 66 -3.40 -5.13 -9.65
CA ARG A 66 -2.04 -4.68 -9.88
C ARG A 66 -1.13 -4.90 -8.67
N LEU A 67 -1.61 -4.62 -7.45
CA LEU A 67 -0.86 -4.92 -6.22
C LEU A 67 -0.51 -6.41 -6.11
N LEU A 68 -1.45 -7.28 -6.48
CA LEU A 68 -1.25 -8.73 -6.49
C LEU A 68 -0.26 -9.17 -7.56
N GLU A 69 -0.30 -8.57 -8.76
CA GLU A 69 0.65 -8.85 -9.84
C GLU A 69 2.09 -8.48 -9.46
N VAL A 70 2.31 -7.30 -8.86
CA VAL A 70 3.66 -6.83 -8.47
C VAL A 70 4.33 -7.74 -7.43
N SER A 71 3.55 -8.55 -6.71
CA SER A 71 4.08 -9.56 -5.78
C SER A 71 4.68 -10.79 -6.47
N ARG A 72 4.49 -10.95 -7.78
CA ARG A 72 4.95 -12.12 -8.52
C ARG A 72 6.34 -11.88 -9.13
N PRO A 73 7.32 -12.79 -8.91
CA PRO A 73 8.67 -12.64 -9.47
C PRO A 73 8.73 -12.51 -10.99
N GLU A 74 7.77 -13.12 -11.70
CA GLU A 74 7.66 -13.12 -13.15
C GLU A 74 7.02 -11.86 -13.75
N THR A 75 6.44 -10.99 -12.92
CA THR A 75 5.84 -9.74 -13.39
C THR A 75 6.93 -8.83 -13.94
N PRO A 76 6.83 -8.39 -15.21
CA PRO A 76 7.77 -7.42 -15.76
C PRO A 76 7.69 -6.11 -14.98
N LEU A 77 8.82 -5.70 -14.40
CA LEU A 77 8.97 -4.45 -13.66
C LEU A 77 10.11 -3.63 -14.25
N PRO A 78 10.09 -2.29 -14.10
CA PRO A 78 11.24 -1.46 -14.43
C PRO A 78 12.51 -1.96 -13.71
N PRO A 79 13.71 -1.84 -14.33
CA PRO A 79 14.95 -2.41 -13.80
C PRO A 79 15.28 -2.02 -12.35
N GLU A 80 14.94 -0.79 -11.97
CA GLU A 80 15.22 -0.18 -10.66
C GLU A 80 14.19 -0.56 -9.58
N ILE A 81 13.09 -1.21 -9.98
CA ILE A 81 12.00 -1.61 -9.09
C ILE A 81 12.22 -3.04 -8.61
N VAL A 82 11.88 -3.27 -7.34
CA VAL A 82 11.91 -4.58 -6.72
C VAL A 82 10.48 -5.08 -6.57
N SER A 83 10.26 -6.38 -6.82
CA SER A 83 8.98 -6.99 -6.49
C SER A 83 8.69 -6.85 -5.00
N SER A 84 7.42 -6.67 -4.67
CA SER A 84 6.99 -6.56 -3.29
C SER A 84 5.61 -7.13 -3.08
N THR A 85 5.41 -7.82 -1.96
CA THR A 85 4.09 -8.24 -1.52
C THR A 85 3.46 -7.13 -0.69
N THR A 86 2.31 -6.64 -1.12
CA THR A 86 1.44 -5.79 -0.28
C THR A 86 0.40 -6.67 0.40
N LEU A 87 0.28 -6.52 1.71
CA LEU A 87 -0.75 -7.13 2.56
C LEU A 87 -1.51 -6.01 3.26
N TRP A 88 -2.79 -6.23 3.53
CA TRP A 88 -3.64 -5.33 4.27
C TRP A 88 -3.89 -5.87 5.66
N TRP A 89 -3.74 -5.00 6.66
CA TRP A 89 -4.10 -5.27 8.04
C TRP A 89 -5.55 -4.86 8.24
N VAL A 90 -6.40 -5.80 8.64
CA VAL A 90 -7.86 -5.63 8.63
C VAL A 90 -8.50 -6.26 9.85
N ASP A 91 -9.61 -5.72 10.32
CA ASP A 91 -10.50 -6.37 11.29
C ASP A 91 -11.93 -6.48 10.69
N GLY A 92 -12.37 -7.69 10.39
CA GLY A 92 -13.62 -7.90 9.65
C GLY A 92 -13.50 -7.35 8.23
N ASP A 93 -14.27 -6.29 7.95
CA ASP A 93 -14.26 -5.52 6.69
C ASP A 93 -13.63 -4.13 6.87
N GLU A 94 -13.11 -3.84 8.06
CA GLU A 94 -12.39 -2.59 8.33
C GLU A 94 -10.94 -2.71 7.88
N TYR A 95 -10.52 -1.84 6.97
CA TYR A 95 -9.11 -1.66 6.63
C TYR A 95 -8.44 -0.83 7.71
N LEU A 96 -7.38 -1.36 8.32
CA LEU A 96 -6.64 -0.71 9.41
C LEU A 96 -5.26 -0.21 8.97
N GLY A 97 -4.76 -0.68 7.82
CA GLY A 97 -3.44 -0.30 7.33
C GLY A 97 -2.87 -1.28 6.33
N ARG A 98 -1.61 -1.04 5.95
CA ARG A 98 -0.88 -1.87 4.99
C ARG A 98 0.48 -2.29 5.51
N LEU A 99 0.95 -3.40 4.98
CA LEU A 99 2.30 -3.93 5.08
C LEU A 99 2.83 -4.18 3.68
N SER A 100 4.04 -3.72 3.39
CA SER A 100 4.75 -3.95 2.14
C SER A 100 6.06 -4.67 2.44
N ILE A 101 6.24 -5.83 1.81
CA ILE A 101 7.41 -6.69 1.96
C ILE A 101 8.16 -6.71 0.63
N ARG A 102 9.30 -6.04 0.57
CA ARG A 102 10.19 -6.03 -0.60
C ARG A 102 10.99 -7.33 -0.64
N HIS A 103 10.99 -8.03 -1.77
CA HIS A 103 11.60 -9.37 -1.89
C HIS A 103 13.12 -9.32 -2.00
N ARG A 104 13.67 -8.16 -2.38
CA ARG A 104 15.11 -7.89 -2.46
C ARG A 104 15.37 -6.43 -2.09
N LEU A 105 16.61 -6.13 -1.72
CA LEU A 105 17.07 -4.75 -1.49
C LEU A 105 18.03 -4.31 -2.57
N THR A 106 17.82 -3.10 -3.07
CA THR A 106 18.84 -2.33 -3.80
C THR A 106 19.78 -1.68 -2.79
N ARG A 107 20.90 -1.10 -3.26
CA ARG A 107 21.82 -0.35 -2.38
C ARG A 107 21.10 0.75 -1.59
N TRP A 108 20.23 1.51 -2.27
CA TRP A 108 19.45 2.54 -1.61
C TRP A 108 18.49 1.96 -0.55
N LEU A 109 17.86 0.82 -0.83
CA LEU A 109 16.99 0.15 0.14
C LEU A 109 17.78 -0.44 1.31
N LEU A 110 19.03 -0.86 1.13
CA LEU A 110 19.91 -1.28 2.24
C LEU A 110 20.21 -0.12 3.19
N ASP A 111 20.43 1.07 2.64
CA ASP A 111 20.85 2.23 3.42
C ASP A 111 19.66 2.99 4.06
N PHE A 112 18.50 3.04 3.38
CA PHE A 112 17.39 3.94 3.78
C PHE A 112 15.99 3.31 3.85
N GLY A 113 15.76 2.15 3.20
CA GLY A 113 14.39 1.66 2.95
C GLY A 113 13.98 0.37 3.67
N GLY A 114 14.91 -0.56 3.85
CA GLY A 114 14.68 -1.89 4.40
C GLY A 114 13.75 -2.78 3.57
N HIS A 115 13.48 -3.98 4.09
CA HIS A 115 12.53 -4.92 3.48
C HIS A 115 11.08 -4.57 3.78
N ILE A 116 10.81 -3.96 4.92
CA ILE A 116 9.48 -3.83 5.48
C ILE A 116 9.09 -2.35 5.55
N GLY A 117 7.97 -2.01 4.92
CA GLY A 117 7.28 -0.74 5.13
C GLY A 117 5.86 -1.02 5.59
N TYR A 118 5.33 -0.23 6.51
CA TYR A 118 3.94 -0.36 6.94
C TYR A 118 3.36 1.00 7.33
N ALA A 119 2.04 1.07 7.34
CA ALA A 119 1.31 2.23 7.84
C ALA A 119 -0.01 1.77 8.47
N VAL A 120 -0.36 2.39 9.60
CA VAL A 120 -1.66 2.21 10.26
C VAL A 120 -2.49 3.46 10.00
N ARG A 121 -3.75 3.30 9.60
CA ARG A 121 -4.66 4.43 9.35
C ARG A 121 -4.77 5.31 10.60
N PRO A 122 -4.82 6.65 10.46
CA PRO A 122 -4.77 7.58 11.59
C PRO A 122 -5.68 7.23 12.77
N SER A 123 -6.95 6.93 12.50
CA SER A 123 -7.97 6.62 13.52
C SER A 123 -7.68 5.35 14.33
N ALA A 124 -6.86 4.44 13.80
CA ALA A 124 -6.49 3.18 14.45
C ALA A 124 -5.11 3.25 15.18
N ARG A 125 -4.43 4.40 15.16
CA ARG A 125 -3.14 4.56 15.84
C ARG A 125 -3.32 4.61 17.36
N GLY A 126 -2.29 4.17 18.09
CA GLY A 126 -2.35 4.09 19.56
C GLY A 126 -3.11 2.88 20.12
N CYS A 127 -3.80 2.12 19.26
CA CYS A 127 -4.60 0.94 19.64
C CYS A 127 -3.82 -0.39 19.64
N GLY A 128 -2.48 -0.34 19.52
CA GLY A 128 -1.63 -1.53 19.56
C GLY A 128 -1.44 -2.26 18.22
N HIS A 129 -2.08 -1.84 17.13
CA HIS A 129 -1.96 -2.50 15.81
C HIS A 129 -0.54 -2.57 15.26
N ALA A 130 0.31 -1.57 15.53
CA ALA A 130 1.71 -1.58 15.10
C ALA A 130 2.63 -2.51 15.94
N LYS A 131 2.10 -3.15 16.98
CA LYS A 131 2.83 -4.08 17.86
C LYS A 131 2.36 -5.54 17.72
N ALA A 132 1.29 -5.75 16.97
CA ALA A 132 0.60 -7.03 16.85
C ALA A 132 1.32 -8.01 15.93
#